data_AF-A0A830CG70-F1
#
_entry.id   AF-A0A830CG70-F1
#
_cell.length_a   1.000
_cell.length_b   1.000
_cell.length_c   1.000
_cell.angle_alpha   90.00
_cell.angle_beta   90.00
_cell.angle_gamma   90.00
#
_symmetry.space_group_name_H-M   'P 1'
#
loop_
_entity.id
_entity.type
_entity.pdbx_description
1 polymer ?
#
loop_
_entity_poly.entity_id
_entity_poly.type
_entity_poly.pdbx_seq_one_letter_code
_entity_poly.pdbx_strand_id
1 'polypeptide(L)'
;NSSKRLLLEPISAVGSGLEASIADTKDNVITIKNVEIVVESKDDDKMQVRVDLAGKETEIVFDKVLRNLARSAPPVPGFRREKGGDCLIIPKDFLLQILGEDRVTNFVIQEIVSSTLADYVKKENLTVKDNKINTIQTAEELKSAFVPGSDFGFNATLELEKSTEESS
;
A
#
# COMPACT_ATOMS: atom_id res chain seq x y z
N ASN A 1 61.40 10.60 25.62
CA ASN A 1 60.65 9.97 24.52
C ASN A 1 59.23 9.67 25.00
N SER A 2 58.28 10.54 24.64
CA SER A 2 56.90 10.47 25.14
C SER A 2 56.02 9.71 24.13
N SER A 3 55.61 8.49 24.48
CA SER A 3 54.71 7.67 23.66
C SER A 3 53.26 8.07 23.92
N LYS A 4 52.64 8.77 22.98
CA LYS A 4 51.21 9.08 23.00
C LYS A 4 50.43 7.81 22.63
N ARG A 5 49.77 7.18 23.61
CA ARG A 5 48.70 6.19 23.34
C ARG A 5 47.46 6.96 22.93
N LEU A 6 47.01 6.78 21.68
CA LEU A 6 45.70 7.23 21.24
C LEU A 6 44.66 6.25 21.79
N LEU A 7 43.95 6.67 22.84
CA LEU A 7 42.69 6.05 23.24
C LEU A 7 41.65 6.43 22.20
N LEU A 8 41.24 5.46 21.37
CA LEU A 8 40.03 5.60 20.57
C LEU A 8 38.87 5.12 21.43
N GLU A 9 38.02 6.06 21.84
CA GLU A 9 36.72 5.76 22.43
C GLU A 9 35.86 4.96 21.43
N PRO A 10 35.03 4.02 21.90
CA PRO A 10 34.06 3.37 21.03
C PRO A 10 33.01 4.39 20.59
N ILE A 11 32.97 4.65 19.29
CA ILE A 11 31.94 5.48 18.67
C ILE A 11 30.62 4.70 18.76
N SER A 12 29.74 5.16 19.64
CA SER A 12 28.32 4.79 19.66
C SER A 12 27.68 5.17 18.32
N ALA A 13 27.55 4.21 17.41
CA ALA A 13 26.80 4.40 16.18
C ALA A 13 25.33 4.03 16.42
N VAL A 14 24.55 5.00 16.93
CA VAL A 14 23.09 4.98 16.79
C VAL A 14 22.76 5.39 15.35
N GLY A 15 22.86 4.42 14.44
CA GLY A 15 22.43 4.58 13.06
C GLY A 15 20.97 4.18 12.91
N SER A 16 20.05 4.96 13.49
CA SER A 16 18.65 4.94 13.07
C SER A 16 18.59 5.53 11.66
N GLY A 17 18.91 4.71 10.67
CA GLY A 17 18.92 5.06 9.25
C GLY A 17 18.02 4.11 8.47
N LEU A 18 16.74 4.03 8.86
CA LEU A 18 15.70 3.51 7.96
C LEU A 18 15.27 4.64 7.01
N GLU A 19 16.22 5.15 6.24
CA GLU A 19 15.93 5.91 5.03
C GLU A 19 16.33 5.02 3.84
N ALA A 20 15.59 3.93 3.66
CA ALA A 20 15.49 3.34 2.35
C ALA A 20 14.62 4.30 1.53
N SER A 21 15.27 5.29 0.93
CA SER A 21 14.69 6.05 -0.17
C SER A 21 14.22 5.04 -1.22
N ILE A 22 12.90 4.92 -1.34
CA ILE A 22 12.22 4.15 -2.38
C ILE A 22 12.39 4.97 -3.66
N ALA A 23 13.59 4.95 -4.22
CA ALA A 23 13.86 5.46 -5.54
C ALA A 23 14.02 4.28 -6.50
N ASP A 24 13.18 4.31 -7.53
CA ASP A 24 13.19 3.49 -8.74
C ASP A 24 12.62 2.06 -8.67
N THR A 25 11.32 1.94 -8.93
CA THR A 25 10.87 1.18 -10.10
C THR A 25 9.42 1.53 -10.45
N LYS A 26 9.20 1.99 -11.69
CA LYS A 26 7.86 2.06 -12.32
C LYS A 26 7.12 0.70 -12.30
N ASP A 27 7.81 -0.39 -11.98
CA ASP A 27 7.27 -1.75 -11.89
C ASP A 27 6.58 -2.10 -10.56
N ASN A 28 6.63 -1.22 -9.55
CA ASN A 28 5.99 -1.47 -8.25
C ASN A 28 4.59 -0.85 -8.10
N VAL A 29 4.09 -0.17 -9.14
CA VAL A 29 2.72 0.34 -9.15
C VAL A 29 1.77 -0.84 -9.34
N ILE A 30 0.96 -1.12 -8.33
CA ILE A 30 -0.02 -2.20 -8.36
C ILE A 30 -1.21 -1.74 -9.19
N THR A 31 -1.21 -2.04 -10.50
CA THR A 31 -2.42 -1.89 -11.32
C THR A 31 -3.40 -3.01 -10.99
N ILE A 32 -4.59 -2.63 -10.53
CA ILE A 32 -5.69 -3.55 -10.20
C ILE A 32 -6.59 -3.64 -11.43
N LYS A 33 -6.85 -4.85 -11.92
CA LYS A 33 -7.73 -5.07 -13.09
C LYS A 33 -9.12 -5.43 -12.60
N ASN A 34 -10.12 -5.34 -13.48
CA ASN A 34 -11.48 -5.84 -13.21
C ASN A 34 -12.13 -5.25 -11.95
N VAL A 35 -11.90 -3.97 -11.68
CA VAL A 35 -12.57 -3.23 -10.61
C VAL A 35 -13.89 -2.71 -11.13
N GLU A 36 -14.97 -3.02 -10.42
CA GLU A 36 -16.28 -2.42 -10.66
C GLU A 36 -16.43 -1.19 -9.75
N ILE A 37 -16.72 -0.04 -10.34
CA ILE A 37 -16.93 1.20 -9.60
C ILE A 37 -18.29 1.75 -9.99
N VAL A 38 -19.16 1.87 -8.99
CA VAL A 38 -20.52 2.38 -9.12
C VAL A 38 -20.63 3.70 -8.36
N VAL A 39 -21.19 4.72 -9.00
CA VAL A 39 -21.49 5.99 -8.33
C VAL A 39 -22.81 5.84 -7.57
N GLU A 40 -22.75 5.89 -6.24
CA GLU A 40 -23.93 5.78 -5.39
C GLU A 40 -24.65 7.13 -5.25
N SER A 41 -23.88 8.22 -5.14
CA SER A 41 -24.42 9.57 -5.12
C SER A 41 -23.40 10.57 -5.64
N LYS A 42 -23.91 11.67 -6.22
CA LYS A 42 -23.09 12.77 -6.71
C LYS A 42 -23.80 14.09 -6.42
N ASP A 43 -23.18 14.89 -5.58
CA ASP A 43 -23.52 16.27 -5.27
C ASP A 43 -22.51 17.23 -5.92
N ASP A 44 -22.76 18.54 -5.86
CA ASP A 44 -21.89 19.57 -6.45
C ASP A 44 -20.45 19.54 -5.91
N ASP A 45 -20.28 19.15 -4.65
CA ASP A 45 -19.00 19.18 -3.93
C ASP A 45 -18.50 17.79 -3.50
N LYS A 46 -19.33 16.76 -3.63
CA LYS A 46 -19.05 15.42 -3.07
C LYS A 46 -19.58 14.32 -3.97
N MET A 47 -18.83 13.24 -4.04
CA MET A 47 -19.20 12.07 -4.80
C MET A 47 -18.96 10.82 -3.95
N GLN A 48 -19.99 9.99 -3.82
CA GLN A 48 -19.87 8.70 -3.16
C GLN A 48 -19.81 7.61 -4.21
N VAL A 49 -18.80 6.76 -4.09
CA VAL A 49 -18.57 5.63 -4.97
C VAL A 49 -18.52 4.36 -4.14
N ARG A 50 -19.06 3.30 -4.71
CA ARG A 50 -18.88 1.94 -4.26
C ARG A 50 -17.90 1.25 -5.20
N VAL A 51 -16.92 0.60 -4.63
CA VAL A 51 -15.90 -0.16 -5.34
C VAL A 51 -16.08 -1.62 -4.97
N ASP A 52 -16.20 -2.49 -5.96
CA ASP A 52 -16.26 -3.94 -5.79
C ASP A 52 -15.09 -4.56 -6.58
N LEU A 53 -14.34 -5.44 -5.91
CA LEU A 53 -13.20 -6.17 -6.45
C LEU A 53 -13.48 -7.67 -6.40
N ALA A 54 -13.22 -8.35 -7.51
CA ALA A 54 -13.27 -9.80 -7.57
C ALA A 54 -12.16 -10.45 -6.73
N GLY A 55 -12.45 -11.60 -6.11
CA GLY A 55 -11.50 -12.27 -5.23
C GLY A 55 -10.18 -12.67 -5.86
N LYS A 56 -10.16 -12.93 -7.17
CA LYS A 56 -8.92 -13.15 -7.92
C LYS A 56 -7.98 -11.94 -7.85
N GLU A 57 -8.52 -10.73 -7.91
CA GLU A 57 -7.73 -9.50 -7.87
C GLU A 57 -7.25 -9.23 -6.44
N THR A 58 -8.07 -9.50 -5.43
CA THR A 58 -7.67 -9.36 -4.02
C THR A 58 -6.50 -10.29 -3.67
N GLU A 59 -6.50 -11.53 -4.18
CA GLU A 59 -5.38 -12.47 -4.02
C GLU A 59 -4.10 -11.96 -4.71
N ILE A 60 -4.22 -11.45 -5.95
CA ILE A 60 -3.06 -10.92 -6.70
C ILE A 60 -2.43 -9.73 -5.97
N VAL A 61 -3.25 -8.79 -5.48
CA VAL A 61 -2.76 -7.62 -4.75
C VAL A 61 -2.11 -8.06 -3.44
N PHE A 62 -2.74 -8.97 -2.70
CA PHE A 62 -2.19 -9.52 -1.47
C PHE A 62 -0.81 -10.14 -1.70
N ASP A 63 -0.68 -11.01 -2.71
CA ASP A 63 0.58 -11.66 -3.06
C ASP A 63 1.68 -10.66 -3.42
N LYS A 64 1.34 -9.60 -4.16
CA LYS A 64 2.30 -8.54 -4.53
C LYS A 64 2.76 -7.77 -3.30
N VAL A 65 1.84 -7.30 -2.47
CA VAL A 65 2.17 -6.56 -1.25
C VAL A 65 3.00 -7.43 -0.30
N LEU A 66 2.62 -8.69 -0.10
CA LEU A 66 3.37 -9.64 0.73
C LEU A 66 4.81 -9.79 0.21
N ARG A 67 5.00 -9.98 -1.10
CA ARG A 67 6.34 -10.08 -1.71
C ARG A 67 7.13 -8.79 -1.56
N ASN A 68 6.49 -7.64 -1.76
CA ASN A 68 7.11 -6.32 -1.61
C ASN A 68 7.61 -6.07 -0.19
N LEU A 69 6.78 -6.40 0.81
CA LEU A 69 7.16 -6.33 2.22
C LEU A 69 8.29 -7.32 2.55
N ALA A 70 8.24 -8.54 1.98
CA ALA A 70 9.27 -9.55 2.17
C ALA A 70 10.64 -9.14 1.60
N ARG A 71 10.68 -8.39 0.49
CA ARG A 71 11.93 -7.86 -0.11
C ARG A 71 12.65 -6.92 0.85
N SER A 72 11.90 -6.09 1.56
CA SER A 72 12.42 -5.11 2.51
C SER A 72 12.65 -5.67 3.92
N ALA A 73 12.18 -6.89 4.20
CA ALA A 73 12.36 -7.54 5.50
C ALA A 73 13.84 -7.92 5.75
N PRO A 74 14.26 -8.15 7.00
CA PRO A 74 15.58 -8.72 7.29
C PRO A 74 15.68 -10.19 6.80
N PRO A 75 16.90 -10.72 6.59
CA PRO A 75 17.10 -12.12 6.23
C PRO A 75 16.46 -13.07 7.25
N VAL A 76 15.75 -14.07 6.73
CA VAL A 76 15.03 -15.03 7.57
C VAL A 76 15.95 -16.21 7.92
N PRO A 77 16.17 -16.55 9.20
CA PRO A 77 17.02 -17.66 9.59
C PRO A 77 16.60 -18.98 8.91
N GLY A 78 17.57 -19.76 8.42
CA GLY A 78 17.28 -21.01 7.70
C GLY A 78 16.84 -20.84 6.25
N PHE A 79 16.53 -19.62 5.80
CA PHE A 79 16.18 -19.32 4.41
C PHE A 79 17.26 -18.46 3.77
N ARG A 80 17.98 -19.05 2.80
CA ARG A 80 18.98 -18.32 2.03
C ARG A 80 18.28 -17.45 1.00
N ARG A 81 18.58 -16.14 1.02
CA ARG A 81 18.19 -15.23 -0.07
C ARG A 81 19.09 -15.46 -1.27
N GLU A 82 18.50 -15.63 -2.45
CA GLU A 82 19.28 -15.52 -3.68
C GLU A 82 19.80 -14.09 -3.82
N LYS A 83 21.05 -13.94 -4.29
CA LYS A 83 21.60 -12.62 -4.64
C LYS A 83 20.72 -12.03 -5.74
N GLY A 84 19.88 -11.04 -5.41
CA GLY A 84 19.01 -10.39 -6.40
C GLY A 84 17.55 -10.22 -6.02
N GLY A 85 17.09 -10.73 -4.87
CA GLY A 85 15.90 -10.16 -4.23
C GLY A 85 14.54 -10.81 -4.51
N ASP A 86 14.49 -12.13 -4.72
CA ASP A 86 13.24 -12.86 -4.68
C ASP A 86 13.23 -13.90 -3.55
N CYS A 87 12.33 -13.72 -2.58
CA CYS A 87 12.08 -14.65 -1.48
C CYS A 87 11.19 -15.84 -1.91
N LEU A 88 11.20 -16.23 -3.20
CA LEU A 88 10.30 -17.25 -3.78
C LEU A 88 10.39 -18.63 -3.12
N ILE A 89 11.47 -18.90 -2.39
CA ILE A 89 11.71 -20.16 -1.67
C ILE A 89 10.97 -20.17 -0.31
N ILE A 90 10.56 -19.01 0.21
CA ILE A 90 9.91 -18.91 1.52
C ILE A 90 8.40 -19.10 1.36
N PRO A 91 7.76 -20.06 2.09
CA PRO A 91 6.32 -20.23 2.08
C PRO A 91 5.57 -18.95 2.47
N LYS A 92 4.42 -18.68 1.82
CA LYS A 92 3.60 -17.48 2.08
C LYS A 92 3.20 -17.36 3.56
N ASP A 93 2.73 -18.45 4.16
CA ASP A 93 2.29 -18.49 5.56
C ASP A 93 3.43 -18.11 6.52
N PHE A 94 4.66 -18.52 6.19
CA PHE A 94 5.82 -18.18 7.00
C PHE A 94 6.22 -16.71 6.85
N LEU A 95 6.13 -16.16 5.63
CA LEU A 95 6.31 -14.72 5.41
C LEU A 95 5.26 -13.92 6.17
N LEU A 96 4.01 -14.35 6.15
CA LEU A 96 2.92 -13.71 6.90
C LEU A 96 3.18 -13.73 8.40
N GLN A 97 3.64 -14.86 8.95
CA GLN A 97 3.98 -14.97 10.36
C GLN A 97 5.10 -14.00 10.78
N ILE A 98 6.14 -13.83 9.94
CA ILE A 98 7.27 -12.95 10.25
C ILE A 98 6.92 -11.47 10.06
N LEU A 99 6.15 -11.15 9.02
CA LEU A 99 5.76 -9.78 8.70
C LEU A 99 4.60 -9.27 9.56
N GLY A 100 3.80 -10.21 10.09
CA GLY A 100 2.56 -9.98 10.83
C GLY A 100 1.36 -9.90 9.88
N GLU A 101 0.42 -10.82 10.02
CA GLU A 101 -0.81 -10.89 9.22
C GLU A 101 -1.57 -9.55 9.22
N ASP A 102 -1.87 -9.01 10.42
CA ASP A 102 -2.56 -7.73 10.57
C ASP A 102 -1.84 -6.59 9.85
N ARG A 103 -0.52 -6.58 9.88
CA ARG A 103 0.27 -5.55 9.21
C ARG A 103 0.12 -5.67 7.71
N VAL A 104 0.31 -6.88 7.16
CA VAL A 104 0.19 -7.12 5.71
C VAL A 104 -1.22 -6.77 5.24
N THR A 105 -2.25 -7.22 5.93
CA THR A 105 -3.66 -6.93 5.60
C THR A 105 -3.93 -5.43 5.56
N ASN A 106 -3.42 -4.64 6.51
CA ASN A 106 -3.58 -3.19 6.50
C ASN A 106 -2.96 -2.54 5.27
N PHE A 107 -1.73 -2.96 4.92
CA PHE A 107 -1.05 -2.45 3.72
C PHE A 107 -1.83 -2.81 2.46
N VAL A 108 -2.37 -4.02 2.38
CA VAL A 108 -3.15 -4.48 1.22
C VAL A 108 -4.41 -3.65 1.04
N ILE A 109 -5.21 -3.47 2.11
CA ILE A 109 -6.43 -2.67 2.05
C ILE A 109 -6.10 -1.23 1.65
N GLN A 110 -5.07 -0.64 2.26
CA GLN A 110 -4.64 0.72 1.95
C GLN A 110 -4.21 0.86 0.48
N GLU A 111 -3.48 -0.13 -0.04
CA GLU A 111 -3.02 -0.16 -1.43
C GLU A 111 -4.19 -0.32 -2.41
N ILE A 112 -5.17 -1.16 -2.07
CA ILE A 112 -6.40 -1.33 -2.87
C ILE A 112 -7.12 0.01 -2.96
N VAL A 113 -7.46 0.61 -1.82
CA VAL A 113 -8.21 1.87 -1.75
C VAL A 113 -7.48 2.98 -2.52
N SER A 114 -6.19 3.17 -2.24
CA SER A 114 -5.40 4.24 -2.85
C SER A 114 -5.27 4.06 -4.37
N SER A 115 -4.99 2.84 -4.84
CA SER A 115 -4.79 2.55 -6.25
C SER A 115 -6.10 2.66 -7.03
N THR A 116 -7.19 2.06 -6.54
CA THR A 116 -8.48 2.12 -7.25
C THR A 116 -9.02 3.53 -7.38
N LEU A 117 -8.89 4.34 -6.32
CA LEU A 117 -9.42 5.70 -6.33
C LEU A 117 -8.52 6.63 -7.16
N ALA A 118 -7.20 6.47 -7.08
CA ALA A 118 -6.28 7.20 -7.95
C ALA A 118 -6.52 6.88 -9.44
N ASP A 119 -6.75 5.63 -9.79
CA ASP A 119 -7.05 5.21 -11.15
C ASP A 119 -8.41 5.73 -11.62
N TYR A 120 -9.43 5.70 -10.75
CA TYR A 120 -10.76 6.24 -11.05
C TYR A 120 -10.73 7.74 -11.31
N VAL A 121 -10.08 8.52 -10.42
CA VAL A 121 -9.95 9.97 -10.54
C VAL A 121 -9.25 10.35 -11.85
N LYS A 122 -8.19 9.64 -12.21
CA LYS A 122 -7.48 9.84 -13.48
C LYS A 122 -8.35 9.48 -14.69
N LYS A 123 -9.08 8.37 -14.63
CA LYS A 123 -9.91 7.88 -15.74
C LYS A 123 -11.08 8.82 -16.03
N GLU A 124 -11.75 9.28 -14.98
CA GLU A 124 -12.91 10.18 -15.08
C GLU A 124 -12.50 11.66 -15.19
N ASN A 125 -11.20 11.97 -15.21
CA ASN A 125 -10.64 13.33 -15.24
C ASN A 125 -11.24 14.23 -14.14
N LEU A 126 -11.40 13.67 -12.93
CA LEU A 126 -11.99 14.39 -11.80
C LEU A 126 -10.94 15.28 -11.13
N THR A 127 -11.30 16.53 -10.87
CA THR A 127 -10.52 17.44 -10.02
C THR A 127 -10.96 17.20 -8.57
N VAL A 128 -10.22 16.36 -7.85
CA VAL A 128 -10.46 16.09 -6.43
C VAL A 128 -9.55 17.00 -5.61
N LYS A 129 -10.09 17.58 -4.52
CA LYS A 129 -9.25 18.35 -3.59
C LYS A 129 -8.18 17.43 -2.99
N ASP A 130 -6.94 17.91 -2.95
CA ASP A 130 -5.82 17.16 -2.37
C ASP A 130 -6.19 16.60 -0.99
N ASN A 131 -5.86 15.31 -0.76
CA ASN A 131 -6.09 14.61 0.50
C ASN A 131 -7.57 14.45 0.95
N LYS A 132 -8.56 14.64 0.08
CA LYS A 132 -9.98 14.51 0.45
C LYS A 132 -10.70 13.28 -0.12
N ILE A 133 -9.99 12.15 -0.08
CA ILE A 133 -10.54 10.84 -0.42
C ILE A 133 -10.60 10.03 0.87
N ASN A 134 -11.80 9.69 1.31
CA ASN A 134 -12.01 8.96 2.55
C ASN A 134 -12.90 7.74 2.33
N THR A 135 -12.58 6.62 2.96
CA THR A 135 -13.50 5.47 3.03
C THR A 135 -14.64 5.78 4.00
N ILE A 136 -15.84 5.29 3.70
CA ILE A 136 -16.99 5.40 4.60
C ILE A 136 -16.85 4.39 5.74
N GLN A 137 -16.37 3.18 5.43
CA GLN A 137 -16.07 2.17 6.44
C GLN A 137 -14.80 2.53 7.22
N THR A 138 -14.79 2.11 8.48
CA THR A 138 -13.63 2.18 9.36
C THR A 138 -12.56 1.17 8.96
N ALA A 139 -11.31 1.41 9.39
CA ALA A 139 -10.22 0.47 9.14
C ALA A 139 -10.48 -0.93 9.74
N GLU A 140 -11.19 -1.03 10.86
CA GLU A 140 -11.51 -2.33 11.49
C GLU A 140 -12.59 -3.10 10.71
N GLU A 141 -13.59 -2.41 10.19
CA GLU A 141 -14.63 -3.00 9.32
C GLU A 141 -14.01 -3.50 8.02
N LEU A 142 -13.15 -2.70 7.38
CA LEU A 142 -12.46 -3.11 6.16
C LEU A 142 -11.56 -4.33 6.39
N LYS A 143 -10.84 -4.37 7.52
CA LYS A 143 -10.04 -5.55 7.90
C LYS A 143 -10.89 -6.79 8.11
N SER A 144 -12.04 -6.64 8.77
CA SER A 144 -12.94 -7.76 9.07
C SER A 144 -13.62 -8.29 7.80
N ALA A 145 -13.84 -7.44 6.80
CA ALA A 145 -14.43 -7.79 5.52
C ALA A 145 -13.41 -8.33 4.51
N PHE A 146 -12.12 -8.04 4.69
CA PHE A 146 -11.08 -8.43 3.73
C PHE A 146 -10.59 -9.85 3.97
N VAL A 147 -10.78 -10.72 2.96
CA VAL A 147 -10.20 -12.06 2.92
C VAL A 147 -9.53 -12.25 1.55
N PRO A 148 -8.21 -12.52 1.49
CA PRO A 148 -7.52 -12.76 0.23
C PRO A 148 -8.17 -13.91 -0.56
N GLY A 149 -8.44 -13.70 -1.84
CA GLY A 149 -9.10 -14.70 -2.69
C GLY A 149 -10.63 -14.63 -2.68
N SER A 150 -11.22 -13.82 -1.79
CA SER A 150 -12.65 -13.55 -1.74
C SER A 150 -12.96 -12.16 -2.31
N ASP A 151 -14.19 -12.00 -2.80
CA ASP A 151 -14.68 -10.70 -3.26
C ASP A 151 -14.65 -9.69 -2.11
N PHE A 152 -14.23 -8.46 -2.43
CA PHE A 152 -14.05 -7.40 -1.46
C PHE A 152 -14.59 -6.10 -2.02
N GLY A 153 -15.34 -5.36 -1.20
CA GLY A 153 -15.88 -4.07 -1.61
C GLY A 153 -15.82 -3.06 -0.48
N PHE A 154 -15.78 -1.78 -0.86
CA PHE A 154 -15.79 -0.66 0.06
C PHE A 154 -16.46 0.55 -0.58
N ASN A 155 -16.89 1.50 0.26
CA ASN A 155 -17.49 2.74 -0.17
C ASN A 155 -16.53 3.87 0.17
N ALA A 156 -16.41 4.85 -0.73
CA ALA A 156 -15.55 5.99 -0.56
C ALA A 156 -16.29 7.28 -0.92
N THR A 157 -15.94 8.35 -0.21
CA THR A 157 -16.36 9.71 -0.51
C THR A 157 -15.18 10.49 -1.07
N LEU A 158 -15.39 11.10 -2.23
CA LEU A 158 -14.46 12.02 -2.88
C LEU A 158 -15.02 13.44 -2.78
N GLU A 159 -14.26 14.38 -2.23
CA GLU A 159 -14.63 15.79 -2.31
C GLU A 159 -14.10 16.40 -3.61
N LEU A 160 -15.01 16.75 -4.49
CA LEU A 160 -14.69 17.37 -5.77
C LEU A 160 -14.38 18.86 -5.56
N GLU A 161 -13.44 19.37 -6.35
CA GLU A 161 -13.27 20.79 -6.51
C GLU A 161 -14.30 21.29 -7.52
N LYS A 162 -15.05 22.34 -7.15
CA LYS A 162 -15.92 23.00 -8.13
C LYS A 162 -15.02 23.49 -9.25
N SER A 163 -15.23 22.98 -10.46
CA SER A 163 -14.75 23.69 -11.64
C SER A 163 -15.48 25.03 -11.62
N THR A 164 -14.80 26.10 -11.25
CA THR A 164 -15.23 27.44 -11.60
C THR A 164 -15.13 27.55 -13.12
N GLU A 165 -16.11 26.98 -13.81
CA GLU A 165 -16.57 27.55 -15.08
C GLU A 165 -17.39 28.80 -14.71
N GLU A 166 -16.67 29.83 -14.26
CA GLU A 166 -17.22 31.17 -14.22
C GLU A 166 -16.84 31.89 -15.51
N SER A 167 -17.90 32.29 -16.22
CA SER A 167 -18.05 33.56 -16.93
C SER A 167 -17.61 33.61 -18.39
N SER A 168 -18.61 33.65 -19.27
CA SER A 168 -18.80 34.77 -20.21
C SER A 168 -20.28 34.94 -20.54
#